data_AF-A0A251ZSH1-F1
#
_entry.id   AF-A0A251ZSH1-F1
#
_cell.length_a   1.000
_cell.length_b   1.000
_cell.length_c   1.000
_cell.angle_alpha   90.00
_cell.angle_beta   90.00
_cell.angle_gamma   90.00
#
_symmetry.space_group_name_H-M   'P 1'
#
loop_
_entity.id
_entity.type
_entity.pdbx_description
1 polymer ?
#
loop_
_entity_poly.entity_id
_entity_poly.type
_entity_poly.pdbx_seq_one_letter_code
_entity_poly.pdbx_strand_id
1 'polypeptide(L)'
;MDEYKKSLIDTINWNDIEQLHASVLEISKQCFEYKKICVTLIGGISAALLKFNNDQTLSSSLMTIGCFSLLISFIFFLCDALAYYYQRKNRQQMEKIKSKICLRHNIITYTIKDIKVSFFKSCFNLSMFLYYIIFLVSILDIILFIHNKTFLNYILNKIF
;
A
#
# COMPACT_ATOMS: atom_id res chain seq x y z
N MET A 1 13.24 39.79 -26.46
CA MET A 1 12.75 38.66 -25.63
C MET A 1 13.69 38.65 -24.45
N ASP A 2 13.26 39.19 -23.31
CA ASP A 2 14.16 39.32 -22.15
C ASP A 2 14.51 37.93 -21.62
N GLU A 3 15.80 37.67 -21.49
CA GLU A 3 16.34 36.41 -21.02
C GLU A 3 15.93 36.18 -19.56
N TYR A 4 15.40 35.00 -19.24
CA TYR A 4 15.00 34.65 -17.89
C TYR A 4 16.22 34.64 -16.96
N LYS A 5 16.32 35.63 -16.08
CA LYS A 5 17.36 35.67 -15.04
C LYS A 5 16.85 34.99 -13.78
N LYS A 6 17.31 33.76 -13.55
CA LYS A 6 16.95 32.96 -12.36
C LYS A 6 17.34 33.71 -11.09
N SER A 7 16.36 34.07 -10.27
CA SER A 7 16.60 34.73 -8.99
C SER A 7 17.12 33.73 -7.96
N LEU A 8 17.83 34.21 -6.93
CA LEU A 8 18.32 33.36 -5.83
C LEU A 8 17.16 32.60 -5.15
N ILE A 9 16.00 33.25 -5.00
CA ILE A 9 14.80 32.62 -4.46
C ILE A 9 14.26 31.52 -5.39
N ASP A 10 14.35 31.69 -6.71
CA ASP A 10 13.96 30.63 -7.63
C ASP A 10 14.92 29.43 -7.52
N THR A 11 16.22 29.65 -7.39
CA THR A 11 17.19 28.56 -7.16
C THR A 11 16.87 27.75 -5.91
N ILE A 12 16.54 28.40 -4.79
CA ILE A 12 16.12 27.72 -3.56
C ILE A 12 14.84 26.90 -3.81
N ASN A 13 13.81 27.49 -4.42
CA ASN A 13 12.56 26.78 -4.70
C ASN A 13 12.73 25.60 -5.66
N TRP A 14 13.63 25.72 -6.64
CA TRP A 14 13.99 24.62 -7.54
C TRP A 14 14.64 23.45 -6.78
N ASN A 15 15.59 23.76 -5.89
CA ASN A 15 16.22 22.76 -5.03
C ASN A 15 15.20 22.07 -4.09
N ASP A 16 14.26 22.83 -3.52
CA ASP A 16 13.19 22.27 -2.68
C ASP A 16 12.29 21.32 -3.48
N ILE A 17 11.94 21.68 -4.72
CA ILE A 17 11.16 20.81 -5.62
C ILE A 17 11.92 19.52 -5.93
N GLU A 18 13.22 19.61 -6.21
CA GLU A 18 14.06 18.43 -6.47
C GLU A 18 14.13 17.49 -5.27
N GLN A 19 14.34 18.03 -4.06
CA GLN A 19 14.37 17.24 -2.83
C GLN A 19 13.01 16.56 -2.56
N LEU A 20 11.90 17.28 -2.73
CA LEU A 20 10.56 16.71 -2.59
C LEU A 20 10.29 15.63 -3.64
N HIS A 21 10.72 15.83 -4.88
CA HIS A 21 10.57 14.85 -5.95
C HIS A 21 11.40 13.58 -5.67
N ALA A 22 12.66 13.74 -5.25
CA ALA A 22 13.52 12.63 -4.83
C ALA A 22 12.88 11.85 -3.67
N SER A 23 12.34 12.54 -2.66
CA SER A 23 11.60 11.90 -1.56
C SER A 23 10.37 11.13 -2.05
N VAL A 24 9.59 11.70 -2.98
CA VAL A 24 8.43 11.01 -3.57
C VAL A 24 8.82 9.73 -4.31
N LEU A 25 9.97 9.74 -4.99
CA LEU A 25 10.48 8.58 -5.72
C LEU A 25 10.96 7.50 -4.75
N GLU A 26 11.69 7.88 -3.70
CA GLU A 26 12.17 6.95 -2.69
C GLU A 26 11.01 6.30 -1.93
N ILE A 27 9.99 7.07 -1.53
CA ILE A 27 8.78 6.54 -0.91
C ILE A 27 8.10 5.53 -1.86
N SER A 28 8.02 5.84 -3.16
CA SER A 28 7.44 4.92 -4.14
C SER A 28 8.21 3.60 -4.23
N LYS A 29 9.53 3.64 -4.14
CA LYS A 29 10.40 2.46 -4.13
C LYS A 29 10.18 1.64 -2.86
N GLN A 30 10.09 2.29 -1.69
CA GLN A 30 9.78 1.63 -0.42
C GLN A 30 8.42 0.93 -0.45
N CYS A 31 7.38 1.58 -1.00
CA CYS A 31 6.07 0.98 -1.22
C CYS A 31 6.13 -0.30 -2.07
N PHE A 32 7.03 -0.38 -3.06
CA PHE A 32 7.23 -1.58 -3.86
C PHE A 32 7.97 -2.67 -3.06
N GLU A 33 9.00 -2.30 -2.31
CA GLU A 33 9.73 -3.26 -1.46
C GLU A 33 8.85 -3.84 -0.34
N TYR A 34 7.96 -3.03 0.26
CA TYR A 34 6.95 -3.51 1.22
C TYR A 34 6.09 -4.64 0.64
N LYS A 35 5.58 -4.47 -0.59
CA LYS A 35 4.79 -5.49 -1.27
C LYS A 35 5.60 -6.77 -1.54
N LYS A 36 6.84 -6.61 -1.98
CA LYS A 36 7.73 -7.75 -2.25
C LYS A 36 8.00 -8.56 -0.98
N ILE A 37 8.35 -7.88 0.12
CA ILE A 37 8.59 -8.51 1.41
C ILE A 37 7.31 -9.19 1.92
N CYS A 38 6.16 -8.53 1.81
CA CYS A 38 4.87 -9.09 2.21
C CYS A 38 4.58 -10.43 1.52
N VAL A 39 4.66 -10.48 0.18
CA VAL A 39 4.40 -11.72 -0.59
C VAL A 39 5.44 -12.79 -0.28
N THR A 40 6.70 -12.41 -0.12
CA THR A 40 7.79 -13.35 0.20
C THR A 40 7.59 -13.98 1.59
N LEU A 41 7.21 -13.16 2.57
CA LEU A 41 6.96 -13.61 3.94
C LEU A 41 5.76 -14.56 3.98
N ILE A 42 4.66 -14.21 3.32
CA ILE A 42 3.46 -15.05 3.24
C ILE A 42 3.79 -16.37 2.56
N GLY A 43 4.48 -16.35 1.42
CA GLY A 43 4.87 -17.56 0.69
C GLY A 43 5.81 -18.46 1.53
N GLY A 44 6.81 -17.88 2.18
CA GLY A 44 7.76 -18.61 3.03
C GLY A 44 7.09 -19.27 4.24
N ILE A 45 6.22 -18.54 4.95
CA ILE A 45 5.48 -19.08 6.10
C ILE A 45 4.51 -20.16 5.64
N SER A 46 3.80 -19.94 4.54
CA SER A 46 2.85 -20.93 4.00
C SER A 46 3.55 -22.24 3.63
N ALA A 47 4.68 -22.16 2.92
CA ALA A 47 5.47 -23.33 2.55
C ALA A 47 6.01 -24.08 3.78
N ALA A 48 6.48 -23.34 4.80
CA ALA A 48 6.93 -23.93 6.05
C ALA A 48 5.79 -24.65 6.79
N LEU A 49 4.64 -23.99 6.95
CA LEU A 49 3.47 -24.56 7.63
C LEU A 49 2.94 -25.82 6.93
N LEU A 50 2.94 -25.85 5.59
CA LEU A 50 2.56 -27.04 4.83
C LEU A 50 3.56 -28.19 5.00
N LYS A 51 4.87 -27.89 5.09
CA LYS A 51 5.91 -28.90 5.24
C LYS A 51 5.97 -29.52 6.64
N PHE A 52 5.69 -28.75 7.69
CA PHE A 52 5.80 -29.22 9.08
C PHE A 52 4.51 -29.86 9.62
N ASN A 53 3.37 -29.71 8.95
CA ASN A 53 2.09 -30.28 9.37
C ASN A 53 1.88 -31.74 8.92
N ASN A 54 2.81 -32.63 9.27
CA ASN A 54 2.67 -34.06 8.94
C ASN A 54 1.52 -34.76 9.71
N ASP A 55 1.09 -34.22 10.86
CA ASP A 55 0.08 -34.86 11.74
C ASP A 55 -1.21 -34.04 11.97
N GLN A 56 -1.28 -32.81 11.47
CA GLN A 56 -2.50 -31.99 11.56
C GLN A 56 -3.39 -32.20 10.34
N THR A 57 -4.71 -32.16 10.54
CA THR A 57 -5.65 -32.15 9.41
C THR A 57 -5.33 -30.96 8.50
N LEU A 58 -5.21 -31.22 7.20
CA LEU A 58 -4.93 -30.20 6.17
C LEU A 58 -5.83 -28.96 6.36
N SER A 59 -7.08 -29.16 6.76
CA SER A 59 -8.03 -28.09 7.06
C SER A 59 -7.54 -27.11 8.14
N SER A 60 -6.98 -27.59 9.25
CA SER A 60 -6.51 -26.73 10.34
C SER A 60 -5.31 -25.88 9.92
N SER A 61 -4.41 -26.45 9.12
CA SER A 61 -3.25 -25.74 8.57
C SER A 61 -3.63 -24.58 7.64
N LEU A 62 -4.67 -24.77 6.82
CA LEU A 62 -5.19 -23.75 5.91
C LEU A 62 -5.81 -22.57 6.66
N MET A 63 -6.55 -22.82 7.76
CA MET A 63 -7.06 -21.74 8.60
C MET A 63 -5.93 -20.90 9.19
N THR A 64 -4.88 -21.55 9.70
CA THR A 64 -3.71 -20.86 10.25
C THR A 64 -3.01 -20.01 9.19
N ILE A 65 -2.80 -20.57 7.99
CA ILE A 65 -2.21 -19.83 6.85
C ILE A 65 -3.05 -18.61 6.48
N GLY A 66 -4.37 -18.75 6.35
CA GLY A 66 -5.28 -17.64 6.03
C GLY A 66 -5.24 -16.54 7.09
N CYS A 67 -5.28 -16.89 8.38
CA CYS A 67 -5.20 -15.92 9.48
C CYS A 67 -3.87 -15.17 9.51
N PHE A 68 -2.74 -15.86 9.35
CA PHE A 68 -1.43 -15.20 9.31
C PHE A 68 -1.28 -14.31 8.07
N SER A 69 -1.76 -14.76 6.92
CA SER A 69 -1.72 -14.00 5.66
C SER A 69 -2.51 -12.70 5.76
N LEU A 70 -3.70 -12.73 6.41
CA LEU A 70 -4.47 -11.53 6.71
C LEU A 70 -3.70 -10.56 7.62
N LEU A 71 -3.17 -11.07 8.73
CA LEU A 71 -2.50 -10.22 9.72
C LEU A 71 -1.25 -9.55 9.12
N ILE A 72 -0.41 -10.31 8.42
CA ILE A 72 0.78 -9.80 7.75
C ILE A 72 0.38 -8.75 6.71
N SER A 73 -0.55 -9.10 5.82
CA SER A 73 -0.99 -8.19 4.75
C SER A 73 -1.60 -6.91 5.30
N PHE A 74 -2.29 -6.98 6.44
CA PHE A 74 -2.89 -5.81 7.09
C PHE A 74 -1.84 -4.85 7.62
N ILE A 75 -0.79 -5.35 8.26
CA ILE A 75 0.33 -4.52 8.74
C ILE A 75 1.02 -3.83 7.55
N PHE A 76 1.36 -4.59 6.50
CA PHE A 76 1.99 -4.01 5.30
C PHE A 76 1.09 -3.02 4.58
N PHE A 77 -0.22 -3.29 4.50
CA PHE A 77 -1.21 -2.35 3.96
C PHE A 77 -1.19 -1.01 4.72
N LEU A 78 -1.14 -1.02 6.06
CA LEU A 78 -1.06 0.21 6.85
C LEU A 78 0.23 0.98 6.60
N CYS A 79 1.38 0.29 6.57
CA CYS A 79 2.67 0.91 6.26
C CYS A 79 2.68 1.57 4.88
N ASP A 80 2.14 0.88 3.87
CA ASP A 80 2.07 1.37 2.49
C ASP A 80 1.08 2.54 2.36
N ALA A 81 -0.07 2.47 3.04
CA ALA A 81 -1.05 3.56 3.09
C ALA A 81 -0.47 4.84 3.71
N LEU A 82 0.31 4.70 4.79
CA LEU A 82 1.05 5.81 5.42
C LEU A 82 2.09 6.39 4.46
N ALA A 83 2.89 5.54 3.83
CA ALA A 83 3.89 5.96 2.85
C ALA A 83 3.24 6.75 1.69
N TYR A 84 2.14 6.23 1.13
CA TYR A 84 1.39 6.90 0.07
C TYR A 84 0.79 8.25 0.52
N TYR A 85 0.32 8.34 1.77
CA TYR A 85 -0.15 9.61 2.33
C TYR A 85 0.94 10.68 2.31
N TYR A 86 2.15 10.34 2.75
CA TYR A 86 3.30 11.27 2.69
C TYR A 86 3.74 11.56 1.26
N GLN A 87 3.67 10.58 0.35
CA GLN A 87 3.91 10.81 -1.08
C GLN A 87 2.96 11.88 -1.64
N ARG A 88 1.66 11.81 -1.32
CA ARG A 88 0.65 12.81 -1.72
C ARG A 88 0.91 14.17 -1.06
N LYS A 89 1.29 14.19 0.21
CA LYS A 89 1.64 15.41 0.94
C LYS A 89 2.83 16.13 0.31
N ASN A 90 3.89 15.41 -0.08
CA ASN A 90 5.05 15.97 -0.75
C ASN A 90 4.69 16.52 -2.13
N ARG A 91 3.85 15.81 -2.90
CA ARG A 91 3.32 16.32 -4.18
C ARG A 91 2.53 17.61 -4.01
N GLN A 92 1.71 17.71 -2.97
CA GLN A 92 0.99 18.95 -2.67
C GLN A 92 1.94 20.10 -2.36
N GLN A 93 3.02 19.86 -1.61
CA GLN A 93 4.02 20.90 -1.33
C GLN A 93 4.77 21.34 -2.60
N MET A 94 5.15 20.40 -3.47
CA MET A 94 5.75 20.74 -4.78
C MET A 94 4.83 21.65 -5.59
N GLU A 95 3.53 21.35 -5.66
CA GLU A 95 2.56 22.19 -6.39
C GLU A 95 2.39 23.59 -5.77
N LYS A 96 2.45 23.71 -4.44
CA LYS A 96 2.44 25.02 -3.75
C LYS A 96 3.68 25.85 -4.12
N ILE A 97 4.86 25.23 -4.19
CA ILE A 97 6.09 25.93 -4.57
C ILE A 97 6.02 26.37 -6.03
N LYS A 98 5.59 25.48 -6.95
CA LYS A 98 5.40 25.82 -8.37
C LYS A 98 4.40 26.95 -8.57
N SER A 99 3.28 26.93 -7.85
CA SER A 99 2.29 28.01 -7.84
C SER A 99 2.92 29.35 -7.43
N LYS A 100 3.73 29.38 -6.37
CA LYS A 100 4.45 30.60 -5.94
C LYS A 100 5.43 31.11 -7.00
N ILE A 101 6.16 30.21 -7.68
CA ILE A 101 7.06 30.60 -8.79
C ILE A 101 6.24 31.23 -9.92
N CYS A 102 5.15 30.58 -10.35
CA CYS A 102 4.31 31.09 -11.45
C CYS A 102 3.73 32.46 -11.14
N LEU A 103 3.25 32.67 -9.90
CA LEU A 103 2.73 33.98 -9.46
C LEU A 103 3.80 35.07 -9.49
N ARG A 104 5.05 34.78 -9.09
CA ARG A 104 6.15 35.77 -9.14
C ARG A 104 6.53 36.18 -10.57
N HIS A 105 6.41 35.26 -11.51
CA HIS A 105 6.79 35.47 -12.91
C HIS A 105 5.59 35.76 -13.83
N ASN A 106 4.41 36.02 -13.25
CA ASN A 106 3.16 36.29 -13.97
C ASN A 106 2.84 35.25 -15.06
N ILE A 107 3.13 33.97 -14.80
CA ILE A 107 2.85 32.87 -15.71
C ILE A 107 1.39 32.45 -15.55
N ILE A 108 0.53 32.91 -16.46
CA ILE A 108 -0.92 32.68 -16.44
C ILE A 108 -1.29 31.29 -16.99
N THR A 109 -0.42 30.68 -17.79
CA THR A 109 -0.65 29.37 -18.44
C THR A 109 -0.51 28.17 -17.50
N TYR A 110 0.03 28.36 -16.29
CA TYR A 110 0.21 27.26 -15.36
C TYR A 110 -1.10 26.95 -14.61
N THR A 111 -1.71 25.81 -14.92
CA THR A 111 -2.86 25.29 -14.17
C THR A 111 -2.39 24.74 -12.82
N ILE A 112 -2.74 25.44 -11.73
CA ILE A 112 -2.48 24.97 -10.36
C ILE A 112 -3.26 23.68 -10.11
N LYS A 113 -2.55 22.59 -9.80
CA LYS A 113 -3.18 21.32 -9.45
C LYS A 113 -3.57 21.32 -7.97
N ASP A 114 -4.87 21.25 -7.68
CA ASP A 114 -5.34 21.05 -6.30
C ASP A 114 -5.16 19.59 -5.88
N ILE A 115 -4.04 19.31 -5.22
CA ILE A 115 -3.75 17.99 -4.66
C ILE A 115 -4.39 17.89 -3.28
N LYS A 116 -5.62 17.37 -3.24
CA LYS A 116 -6.30 17.01 -1.99
C LYS A 116 -5.60 15.83 -1.32
N VAL A 117 -5.19 16.01 -0.07
CA VAL A 117 -4.58 14.96 0.75
C VAL A 117 -5.62 14.47 1.74
N SER A 118 -5.82 13.15 1.80
CA SER A 118 -6.74 12.52 2.74
C SER A 118 -6.16 11.15 3.11
N PHE A 119 -6.20 10.84 4.40
CA PHE A 119 -5.76 9.55 4.91
C PHE A 119 -6.61 8.42 4.33
N PHE A 120 -7.94 8.55 4.36
CA PHE A 120 -8.86 7.58 3.77
C PHE A 120 -8.61 7.34 2.28
N LYS A 121 -8.38 8.40 1.50
CA LYS A 121 -8.03 8.25 0.07
C LYS A 121 -6.67 7.59 -0.14
N SER A 122 -5.80 7.64 0.86
CA SER A 122 -4.50 6.97 0.82
C SER A 122 -4.64 5.49 1.15
N CYS A 123 -5.61 5.09 1.97
CA CYS A 123 -5.93 3.68 2.19
C CYS A 123 -6.65 3.04 1.01
N PHE A 124 -7.52 3.76 0.31
CA PHE A 124 -8.33 3.24 -0.81
C PHE A 124 -7.79 3.63 -2.19
N ASN A 125 -6.50 3.42 -2.40
CA ASN A 125 -5.84 3.76 -3.66
C ASN A 125 -5.49 2.49 -4.48
N LEU A 126 -5.25 2.65 -5.78
CA LEU A 126 -4.94 1.54 -6.68
C LEU A 126 -3.62 0.82 -6.35
N SER A 127 -2.63 1.50 -5.76
CA SER A 127 -1.41 0.85 -5.28
C SER A 127 -1.69 -0.19 -4.18
N MET A 128 -2.81 -0.11 -3.47
CA MET A 128 -3.20 -1.10 -2.46
C MET A 128 -3.85 -2.37 -3.02
N PHE A 129 -4.05 -2.44 -4.34
CA PHE A 129 -4.79 -3.52 -5.00
C PHE A 129 -4.26 -4.93 -4.65
N LEU A 130 -2.93 -5.08 -4.54
CA LEU A 130 -2.32 -6.35 -4.15
C LEU A 130 -2.82 -6.85 -2.79
N TYR A 131 -2.90 -5.97 -1.78
CA TYR A 131 -3.37 -6.36 -0.45
C TYR A 131 -4.84 -6.75 -0.47
N TYR A 132 -5.67 -6.09 -1.29
CA TYR A 132 -7.08 -6.46 -1.43
C TYR A 132 -7.25 -7.85 -2.02
N ILE A 133 -6.43 -8.22 -3.00
CA ILE A 133 -6.41 -9.60 -3.52
C ILE A 133 -6.04 -10.58 -2.41
N ILE A 134 -4.97 -10.30 -1.66
CA ILE A 134 -4.53 -11.20 -0.58
C ILE A 134 -5.60 -11.31 0.51
N PHE A 135 -6.24 -10.21 0.90
CA PHE A 135 -7.35 -10.22 1.85
C PHE A 135 -8.51 -11.07 1.34
N LEU A 136 -8.90 -10.90 0.08
CA LEU A 136 -10.00 -11.66 -0.52
C LEU A 136 -9.70 -13.16 -0.50
N VAL A 137 -8.51 -13.56 -0.95
CA VAL A 137 -8.09 -14.98 -0.94
C VAL A 137 -8.08 -15.53 0.49
N SER A 138 -7.48 -14.80 1.42
CA SER A 138 -7.36 -15.25 2.80
C SER A 138 -8.72 -15.36 3.51
N ILE A 139 -9.66 -14.46 3.20
CA ILE A 139 -11.05 -14.53 3.71
C ILE A 139 -11.77 -15.75 3.12
N LEU A 140 -11.61 -16.01 1.82
CA LEU A 140 -12.19 -17.20 1.19
C LEU A 140 -11.67 -18.49 1.84
N ASP A 141 -10.38 -18.58 2.12
CA ASP A 141 -9.78 -19.73 2.80
C ASP A 141 -10.42 -19.98 4.18
N ILE A 142 -10.63 -18.91 4.96
CA ILE A 142 -11.28 -18.99 6.28
C ILE A 142 -12.74 -19.42 6.16
N ILE A 143 -13.49 -18.85 5.20
CA ILE A 143 -14.90 -19.20 4.97
C ILE A 143 -15.02 -20.69 4.59
N LEU A 144 -14.18 -21.16 3.67
CA LEU A 144 -14.15 -22.56 3.25
C LEU A 144 -13.85 -23.50 4.43
N PHE A 145 -12.91 -23.13 5.30
CA PHE A 145 -12.63 -23.90 6.50
C PHE A 145 -13.84 -23.98 7.44
N ILE A 146 -14.48 -22.84 7.74
CA ILE A 146 -15.65 -22.78 8.62
C ILE A 146 -16.78 -23.65 8.05
N HIS A 147 -17.05 -23.53 6.75
CA HIS A 147 -18.09 -24.30 6.06
C HIS A 147 -17.81 -25.81 6.11
N ASN A 148 -16.58 -26.24 5.83
CA ASN A 148 -16.22 -27.66 5.89
C ASN A 148 -16.34 -28.22 7.31
N LYS A 149 -15.96 -27.43 8.33
CA LYS A 149 -16.07 -27.84 9.73
C LYS A 149 -17.53 -27.95 10.20
N THR A 150 -18.39 -27.00 9.84
CA THR A 150 -19.81 -27.07 10.18
C THR A 150 -20.53 -28.21 9.47
N PHE A 151 -20.20 -28.47 8.20
CA PHE A 151 -20.73 -29.60 7.45
C PHE A 151 -20.34 -30.95 8.10
N LEU A 152 -19.07 -31.12 8.49
CA LEU A 152 -18.61 -32.33 9.17
C LEU A 152 -19.36 -32.55 10.50
N ASN A 153 -19.52 -31.49 11.30
CA ASN A 153 -20.27 -31.55 12.56
C ASN A 153 -21.75 -31.91 12.34
N TYR A 154 -22.37 -31.39 11.28
CA TYR A 154 -23.76 -31.71 10.94
C TYR A 154 -23.94 -33.19 10.60
N ILE A 155 -23.02 -33.78 9.85
CA ILE A 155 -23.06 -35.21 9.52
C ILE A 155 -22.87 -36.06 10.78
N LEU A 156 -21.86 -35.74 11.62
CA LEU A 156 -21.59 -36.50 12.84
C LEU A 156 -22.79 -36.51 13.79
N ASN A 157 -23.44 -35.37 14.00
CA ASN A 157 -24.65 -35.26 14.84
C ASN A 157 -25.89 -35.97 14.26
N LYS A 158 -25.85 -36.42 13.00
CA LYS A 158 -26.96 -37.15 12.36
C LYS A 158 -26.71 -38.66 12.34
N ILE A 159 -25.44 -39.07 12.49
CA ILE A 159 -25.01 -40.47 12.47
C ILE A 159 -24.86 -41.02 13.90
N PHE A 160 -24.43 -40.19 14.86
CA PHE A 160 -24.31 -40.51 16.28
C PHE A 160 -25.36 -39.75 17.09
#